data_AF-A3MXX6-F1
#
_entry.id   AF-A3MXX6-F1
#
_cell.length_a   1.000
_cell.length_b   1.000
_cell.length_c   1.000
_cell.angle_alpha   90.00
_cell.angle_beta   90.00
_cell.angle_gamma   90.00
#
_symmetry.space_group_name_H-M   'P 1'
#
loop_
_entity.id
_entity.type
_entity.pdbx_description
1 polymer ?
#
loop_
_entity_poly.entity_id
_entity_poly.type
_entity_poly.pdbx_seq_one_letter_code
_entity_poly.pdbx_strand_id
1 'polypeptide(L)'
;MRTFERAYSILFGKSAKNIAVVATLLLALLATIESLSHPLALLYYAVFTLAMFAVVFVAERDVINPRRAYYVSAVSATATALFDVLFKKPPLAFALIGASIVAVVLQSLKCKSPAFLAPLFTTSVLYYALGFAALAVATLLYAAVIYGIKPVINRITGGLDAMCMFSSFIYAVFAEDDVIEDAFRELGTVERVPLHLYVIGKRHVVVVSDFHPGPFRHIGGGMLVDILNREVEKLGFTFTFLHGVGSHERDPVSQHAVSKIVNAVKDALYYMQDGAPASGVAPTKVVIGDVKLVGFSLGTLPHLAVVSRVNSATDDIPLWVARRVEGGMYVLVDAQNRFDGVVRWREADVENLAEAIKALHEAPHCGAFEIGVGKASAEHIDPLGLEIGPAGVSAIAVTCDGRRGLLIVFDGNNLDRKLYDELVKRYGSRYDVVEIATTDTHRSTGVGFGKGYRVVGERLSHQRILEVVDRAVKAAEASLGPHRVSYRRLEVEAEVLGELGFQRIQRAVRVYKRVGALIVSVIFVLPLVVISLLA
;
A
#
# COMPACT_ATOMS: atom_id res chain seq x y z
N MET A 1 3.49 9.93 4.01
CA MET A 1 2.92 8.74 3.37
C MET A 1 2.44 8.99 1.95
N ARG A 2 1.38 9.77 1.76
CA ARG A 2 0.67 9.96 0.47
C ARG A 2 1.53 10.27 -0.76
N THR A 3 2.64 11.00 -0.62
CA THR A 3 3.56 11.22 -1.76
C THR A 3 4.31 9.95 -2.18
N PHE A 4 4.67 9.09 -1.22
CA PHE A 4 5.32 7.81 -1.45
C PHE A 4 4.35 6.85 -2.13
N GLU A 5 3.13 6.70 -1.60
CA GLU A 5 2.08 5.86 -2.19
C GLU A 5 1.72 6.30 -3.61
N ARG A 6 1.61 7.61 -3.86
CA ARG A 6 1.36 8.16 -5.19
C ARG A 6 2.51 7.92 -6.17
N ALA A 7 3.76 7.99 -5.71
CA ALA A 7 4.91 7.68 -6.55
C ALA A 7 4.98 6.17 -6.86
N TYR A 8 4.69 5.33 -5.87
CA TYR A 8 4.62 3.87 -6.01
C TYR A 8 3.45 3.42 -6.90
N SER A 9 2.29 4.08 -6.83
CA SER A 9 1.11 3.68 -7.59
C SER A 9 1.29 3.72 -9.10
N ILE A 10 2.15 4.64 -9.57
CA ILE A 10 2.46 4.82 -10.98
C ILE A 10 3.34 3.66 -11.50
N LEU A 11 4.08 2.99 -10.62
CA LEU A 11 5.15 2.07 -10.98
C LEU A 11 4.85 0.59 -10.70
N PHE A 12 4.07 0.29 -9.65
CA PHE A 12 3.76 -1.09 -9.22
C PHE A 12 2.30 -1.51 -9.49
N GLY A 13 1.60 -0.74 -10.31
CA GLY A 13 0.19 -0.98 -10.66
C GLY A 13 -0.05 -2.21 -11.54
N LYS A 14 1.00 -2.82 -12.13
CA LYS A 14 0.88 -3.90 -13.12
C LYS A 14 1.98 -4.95 -12.91
N SER A 15 1.63 -6.24 -13.07
CA SER A 15 2.61 -7.34 -13.08
C SER A 15 3.68 -7.12 -14.15
N ALA A 16 4.96 -7.32 -13.80
CA ALA A 16 6.09 -7.22 -14.73
C ALA A 16 5.89 -8.05 -16.00
N LYS A 17 5.29 -9.25 -15.87
CA LYS A 17 4.90 -10.11 -16.99
C LYS A 17 3.92 -9.41 -17.93
N ASN A 18 2.88 -8.78 -17.39
CA ASN A 18 1.88 -8.09 -18.20
C ASN A 18 2.48 -6.86 -18.89
N ILE A 19 3.36 -6.13 -18.21
CA ILE A 19 4.11 -5.02 -18.82
C ILE A 19 4.93 -5.53 -20.00
N ALA A 20 5.69 -6.62 -19.82
CA ALA A 20 6.50 -7.20 -20.88
C ALA A 20 5.66 -7.73 -22.06
N VAL A 21 4.53 -8.39 -21.81
CA VAL A 21 3.63 -8.85 -22.88
C VAL A 21 3.08 -7.67 -23.68
N VAL A 22 2.61 -6.62 -23.01
CA VAL A 22 2.13 -5.40 -23.68
C VAL A 22 3.26 -4.72 -24.45
N ALA A 23 4.46 -4.64 -23.87
CA ALA A 23 5.64 -4.08 -24.52
C ALA A 23 5.98 -4.86 -25.80
N THR A 24 6.04 -6.19 -25.75
CA THR A 24 6.32 -7.02 -26.93
C THR A 24 5.27 -6.87 -28.03
N LEU A 25 3.97 -6.82 -27.68
CA LEU A 25 2.91 -6.58 -28.66
C LEU A 25 3.03 -5.19 -29.30
N LEU A 26 3.35 -4.17 -28.49
CA LEU A 26 3.54 -2.81 -28.96
C LEU A 26 4.81 -2.69 -29.82
N LEU A 27 5.91 -3.34 -29.45
CA LEU A 27 7.14 -3.41 -30.23
C LEU A 27 6.88 -4.04 -31.60
N ALA A 28 6.14 -5.15 -31.65
CA ALA A 28 5.80 -5.79 -32.92
C ALA A 28 5.03 -4.82 -33.83
N LEU A 29 4.02 -4.13 -33.29
CA LEU A 29 3.25 -3.11 -34.02
C LEU A 29 4.14 -1.96 -34.52
N LEU A 30 4.95 -1.36 -33.64
CA LEU A 30 5.83 -0.23 -33.99
C LEU A 30 6.88 -0.64 -35.02
N ALA A 31 7.47 -1.82 -34.88
CA ALA A 31 8.43 -2.34 -35.83
C ALA A 31 7.78 -2.61 -37.20
N THR A 32 6.52 -3.09 -37.24
CA THR A 32 5.77 -3.23 -38.50
C THR A 32 5.49 -1.88 -39.15
N ILE A 33 5.08 -0.87 -38.37
CA ILE A 33 4.87 0.50 -38.88
C ILE A 33 6.17 1.04 -39.49
N GLU A 34 7.28 0.92 -38.76
CA GLU A 34 8.58 1.39 -39.21
C GLU A 34 9.06 0.63 -40.47
N SER A 35 8.71 -0.66 -40.58
CA SER A 35 9.08 -1.48 -41.73
C SER A 35 8.48 -1.03 -43.06
N LEU A 36 7.42 -0.23 -43.02
CA LEU A 36 6.83 0.39 -44.21
C LEU A 36 7.81 1.36 -44.90
N SER A 37 8.66 2.02 -44.11
CA SER A 37 9.69 2.95 -44.63
C SER A 37 11.08 2.32 -44.65
N HIS A 38 11.35 1.39 -43.72
CA HIS A 38 12.64 0.75 -43.53
C HIS A 38 12.49 -0.78 -43.48
N PRO A 39 12.60 -1.51 -44.60
CA PRO A 39 12.29 -2.95 -44.67
C PRO A 39 13.03 -3.84 -43.65
N LEU A 40 14.20 -3.41 -43.16
CA LEU A 40 15.00 -4.13 -42.16
C LEU A 40 14.69 -3.76 -40.70
N ALA A 41 13.70 -2.88 -40.44
CA ALA A 41 13.38 -2.40 -39.09
C ALA A 41 13.10 -3.54 -38.10
N LEU A 42 12.33 -4.56 -38.51
CA LEU A 42 12.05 -5.74 -37.69
C LEU A 42 13.33 -6.47 -37.26
N LEU A 43 14.28 -6.64 -38.18
CA LEU A 43 15.57 -7.28 -37.89
C LEU A 43 16.39 -6.43 -36.92
N TYR A 44 16.45 -5.11 -37.15
CA TYR A 44 17.20 -4.20 -36.29
C TYR A 44 16.68 -4.18 -34.85
N TYR A 45 15.36 -4.09 -34.66
CA TYR A 45 14.79 -4.16 -33.31
C TYR A 45 14.97 -5.53 -32.66
N ALA A 46 14.90 -6.63 -33.42
CA ALA A 46 15.16 -7.98 -32.90
C ALA A 46 16.62 -8.13 -32.44
N VAL A 47 17.59 -7.68 -33.24
CA VAL A 47 19.02 -7.71 -32.90
C VAL A 47 19.29 -6.85 -31.67
N PHE A 48 18.73 -5.65 -31.59
CA PHE A 48 18.86 -4.78 -30.42
C PHE A 48 18.26 -5.42 -29.17
N THR A 49 17.06 -6.01 -29.27
CA THR A 49 16.42 -6.72 -28.16
C THR A 49 17.29 -7.87 -27.65
N LEU A 50 17.87 -8.66 -28.55
CA LEU A 50 18.77 -9.76 -28.20
C LEU A 50 20.07 -9.26 -27.57
N ALA A 51 20.64 -8.17 -28.08
CA ALA A 51 21.83 -7.55 -27.52
C ALA A 51 21.57 -7.06 -26.08
N MET A 52 20.47 -6.35 -25.85
CA MET A 52 20.07 -5.90 -24.51
C MET A 52 19.77 -7.08 -23.58
N PHE A 53 19.11 -8.13 -24.08
CA PHE A 53 18.90 -9.36 -23.32
C PHE A 53 20.22 -9.98 -22.89
N ALA A 54 21.18 -10.13 -23.81
CA ALA A 54 22.48 -10.74 -23.53
C ALA A 54 23.27 -9.92 -22.51
N VAL A 55 23.28 -8.59 -22.64
CA VAL A 55 23.91 -7.67 -21.68
C VAL A 55 23.32 -7.88 -20.28
N VAL A 56 21.99 -7.89 -20.16
CA VAL A 56 21.31 -8.07 -18.88
C VAL A 56 21.60 -9.46 -18.30
N PHE A 57 21.46 -10.51 -19.10
CA PHE A 57 21.64 -11.89 -18.68
C PHE A 57 23.09 -12.22 -18.27
N VAL A 58 24.08 -11.62 -18.91
CA VAL A 58 25.50 -11.85 -18.58
C VAL A 58 25.95 -11.03 -17.37
N ALA A 59 25.44 -9.80 -17.22
CA ALA A 59 25.89 -8.88 -16.18
C ALA A 59 25.63 -9.41 -14.75
N GLU A 60 24.54 -10.14 -14.50
CA GLU A 60 24.20 -10.64 -13.17
C GLU A 60 23.43 -11.97 -13.19
N ARG A 61 24.14 -13.09 -13.36
CA ARG A 61 23.51 -14.43 -13.44
C ARG A 61 22.90 -14.92 -12.13
N ASP A 62 23.34 -14.37 -11.00
CA ASP A 62 22.89 -14.81 -9.67
C ASP A 62 21.50 -14.24 -9.32
N VAL A 63 21.14 -13.09 -9.90
CA VAL A 63 19.89 -12.36 -9.60
C VAL A 63 18.93 -12.29 -10.81
N ILE A 64 19.47 -12.29 -12.04
CA ILE A 64 18.69 -12.19 -13.27
C ILE A 64 18.51 -13.56 -13.91
N ASN A 65 17.27 -14.04 -13.90
CA ASN A 65 16.85 -15.18 -14.71
C ASN A 65 16.50 -14.76 -16.16
N PRO A 66 16.42 -15.70 -17.11
CA PRO A 66 16.08 -15.39 -18.51
C PRO A 66 14.75 -14.64 -18.68
N ARG A 67 13.76 -14.86 -17.81
CA ARG A 67 12.47 -14.15 -17.90
C ARG A 67 12.64 -12.66 -17.61
N ARG A 68 13.39 -12.30 -16.57
CA ARG A 68 13.68 -10.91 -16.19
C ARG A 68 14.51 -10.20 -17.26
N ALA A 69 15.52 -10.89 -17.80
CA ALA A 69 16.30 -10.36 -18.92
C ALA A 69 15.41 -10.03 -20.13
N TYR A 70 14.43 -10.90 -20.42
CA TYR A 70 13.43 -10.65 -21.46
C TYR A 70 12.50 -9.47 -21.13
N TYR A 71 12.00 -9.33 -19.89
CA TYR A 71 11.11 -8.23 -19.52
C TYR A 71 11.78 -6.86 -19.71
N VAL A 72 13.04 -6.75 -19.27
CA VAL A 72 13.82 -5.51 -19.37
C VAL A 72 14.16 -5.22 -20.83
N SER A 73 14.59 -6.23 -21.61
CA SER A 73 14.95 -6.03 -23.01
C SER A 73 13.75 -5.70 -23.90
N ALA A 74 12.57 -6.29 -23.65
CA ALA A 74 11.34 -5.98 -24.35
C ALA A 74 10.92 -4.51 -24.14
N VAL A 75 10.94 -4.03 -22.89
CA VAL A 75 10.62 -2.62 -22.59
C VAL A 75 11.65 -1.66 -23.20
N SER A 76 12.94 -2.02 -23.11
CA SER A 76 14.03 -1.26 -23.72
C SER A 76 13.86 -1.08 -25.24
N ALA A 77 13.59 -2.17 -25.96
CA ALA A 77 13.37 -2.15 -27.40
C ALA A 77 12.07 -1.43 -27.78
N THR A 78 10.99 -1.62 -27.00
CA THR A 78 9.72 -0.92 -27.22
C THR A 78 9.88 0.59 -27.08
N ALA A 79 10.59 1.06 -26.05
CA ALA A 79 10.86 2.48 -25.86
C ALA A 79 11.67 3.05 -27.04
N THR A 80 12.68 2.31 -27.51
CA THR A 80 13.46 2.68 -28.70
C THR A 80 12.57 2.85 -29.93
N ALA A 81 11.81 1.81 -30.28
CA ALA A 81 10.92 1.83 -31.45
C ALA A 81 9.83 2.90 -31.35
N LEU A 82 9.32 3.17 -30.14
CA LEU A 82 8.31 4.21 -29.93
C LEU A 82 8.86 5.58 -30.29
N PHE A 83 10.07 5.91 -29.85
CA PHE A 83 10.69 7.20 -30.14
C PHE A 83 11.14 7.31 -31.61
N ASP A 84 11.66 6.24 -32.20
CA ASP A 84 11.98 6.19 -33.64
C ASP A 84 10.75 6.55 -34.49
N VAL A 85 9.61 5.88 -34.24
CA VAL A 85 8.34 6.13 -34.94
C VAL A 85 7.80 7.53 -34.65
N LEU A 86 7.80 7.97 -33.38
CA LEU A 86 7.23 9.25 -32.97
C LEU A 86 7.97 10.44 -33.59
N PHE A 87 9.30 10.37 -33.65
CA PHE A 87 10.15 11.41 -34.20
C PHE A 87 10.50 11.19 -35.68
N LYS A 88 9.95 10.14 -36.30
CA LYS A 88 10.18 9.77 -37.70
C LYS A 88 11.68 9.64 -38.03
N LYS A 89 12.42 8.97 -37.15
CA LYS A 89 13.85 8.72 -37.30
C LYS A 89 14.10 7.29 -37.77
N PRO A 90 15.23 7.01 -38.43
CA PRO A 90 15.58 5.65 -38.84
C PRO A 90 15.58 4.67 -37.65
N PRO A 91 15.37 3.36 -37.89
CA PRO A 91 15.35 2.38 -36.82
C PRO A 91 16.63 2.43 -35.99
N LEU A 92 16.47 2.30 -34.68
CA LEU A 92 17.51 2.35 -33.66
C LEU A 92 18.13 3.73 -33.44
N ALA A 93 17.68 4.81 -34.09
CA ALA A 93 18.17 6.16 -33.80
C ALA A 93 18.08 6.48 -32.29
N PHE A 94 16.99 6.08 -31.64
CA PHE A 94 16.76 6.25 -30.20
C PHE A 94 17.24 5.08 -29.32
N ALA A 95 18.10 4.18 -29.82
CA ALA A 95 18.60 3.01 -29.06
C ALA A 95 19.27 3.39 -27.73
N LEU A 96 19.86 4.58 -27.62
CA LEU A 96 20.43 5.10 -26.37
C LEU A 96 19.38 5.26 -25.25
N ILE A 97 18.12 5.56 -25.57
CA ILE A 97 17.03 5.59 -24.58
C ILE A 97 16.78 4.18 -24.06
N GLY A 98 16.63 3.20 -24.95
CA GLY A 98 16.50 1.80 -24.57
C GLY A 98 17.67 1.32 -23.72
N ALA A 99 18.89 1.67 -24.11
CA ALA A 99 20.10 1.31 -23.39
C ALA A 99 20.19 1.96 -22.01
N SER A 100 19.68 3.18 -21.86
CA SER A 100 19.61 3.89 -20.57
C SER A 100 18.65 3.18 -19.60
N ILE A 101 17.52 2.64 -20.08
CA ILE A 101 16.63 1.80 -19.25
C ILE A 101 17.38 0.58 -18.71
N VAL A 102 18.12 -0.11 -19.59
CA VAL A 102 18.93 -1.29 -19.22
C VAL A 102 20.05 -0.91 -18.24
N ALA A 103 20.72 0.22 -18.46
CA ALA A 103 21.76 0.73 -17.58
C ALA A 103 21.22 0.99 -16.17
N VAL A 104 20.07 1.64 -16.07
CA VAL A 104 19.41 1.91 -14.77
C VAL A 104 19.08 0.60 -14.05
N VAL A 105 18.57 -0.40 -14.75
CA VAL A 105 18.29 -1.72 -14.17
C VAL A 105 19.57 -2.40 -13.70
N LEU A 106 20.64 -2.43 -14.50
CA LEU A 106 21.89 -3.05 -14.06
C LEU A 106 22.55 -2.32 -12.89
N GLN A 107 22.40 -1.00 -12.82
CA GLN A 107 22.90 -0.20 -11.71
C GLN A 107 22.21 -0.55 -10.39
N SER A 108 20.96 -1.01 -10.40
CA SER A 108 20.25 -1.40 -9.16
C SER A 108 20.80 -2.67 -8.54
N LEU A 109 21.34 -3.56 -9.36
CA LEU A 109 21.78 -4.90 -8.93
C LEU A 109 23.15 -4.83 -8.27
N LYS A 110 24.08 -4.05 -8.84
CA LYS A 110 25.41 -3.82 -8.29
C LYS A 110 25.78 -2.35 -8.35
N CYS A 111 25.29 -1.58 -7.39
CA CYS A 111 25.42 -0.13 -7.37
C CYS A 111 26.86 0.40 -7.49
N LYS A 112 27.86 -0.32 -6.98
CA LYS A 112 29.28 0.08 -7.07
C LYS A 112 29.99 -0.42 -8.35
N SER A 113 29.40 -1.38 -9.06
CA SER A 113 30.01 -1.96 -10.25
C SER A 113 29.85 -1.02 -11.45
N PRO A 114 30.86 -0.84 -12.32
CA PRO A 114 30.70 -0.13 -13.58
C PRO A 114 29.94 -0.93 -14.64
N ALA A 115 29.51 -2.17 -14.35
CA ALA A 115 28.80 -3.04 -15.29
C ALA A 115 27.52 -2.42 -15.88
N PHE A 116 26.90 -1.46 -15.18
CA PHE A 116 25.74 -0.73 -15.69
C PHE A 116 26.04 0.11 -16.96
N LEU A 117 27.31 0.36 -17.27
CA LEU A 117 27.73 1.05 -18.50
C LEU A 117 27.75 0.12 -19.73
N ALA A 118 27.75 -1.20 -19.54
CA ALA A 118 27.76 -2.19 -20.62
C ALA A 118 26.71 -1.94 -21.72
N PRO A 119 25.41 -1.71 -21.43
CA PRO A 119 24.41 -1.45 -22.47
C PRO A 119 24.71 -0.16 -23.27
N LEU A 120 25.32 0.85 -22.66
CA LEU A 120 25.71 2.08 -23.34
C LEU A 120 26.87 1.82 -24.31
N PHE A 121 27.89 1.06 -23.88
CA PHE A 121 29.00 0.66 -24.76
C PHE A 121 28.52 -0.23 -25.92
N THR A 122 27.65 -1.21 -25.65
CA THR A 122 27.04 -2.05 -26.69
C THR A 122 26.28 -1.20 -27.71
N THR A 123 25.54 -0.20 -27.25
CA THR A 123 24.79 0.72 -28.13
C THR A 123 25.71 1.63 -28.94
N SER A 124 26.83 2.09 -28.36
CA SER A 124 27.85 2.83 -29.11
C SER A 124 28.46 2.01 -30.24
N VAL A 125 28.76 0.72 -29.99
CA VAL A 125 29.28 -0.20 -31.02
C VAL A 125 28.23 -0.42 -32.11
N LEU A 126 26.96 -0.58 -31.72
CA LEU A 126 25.85 -0.72 -32.66
C LEU A 126 25.69 0.52 -33.54
N TYR A 127 25.72 1.72 -32.96
CA TYR A 127 25.68 2.97 -33.71
C TYR A 127 26.83 3.09 -34.70
N TYR A 128 28.05 2.73 -34.29
CA TYR A 128 29.20 2.73 -35.18
C TYR A 128 29.02 1.74 -36.34
N ALA A 129 28.55 0.52 -36.06
CA ALA A 129 28.29 -0.50 -37.07
C ALA A 129 27.21 -0.10 -38.09
N LEU A 130 26.24 0.72 -37.67
CA LEU A 130 25.17 1.25 -38.51
C LEU A 130 25.55 2.55 -39.23
N GLY A 131 26.76 3.07 -39.03
CA GLY A 131 27.25 4.31 -39.66
C GLY A 131 26.86 5.61 -38.92
N PHE A 132 26.24 5.53 -37.75
CA PHE A 132 25.86 6.68 -36.94
C PHE A 132 27.01 7.16 -36.02
N ALA A 133 28.12 7.61 -36.62
CA ALA A 133 29.34 7.96 -35.89
C ALA A 133 29.13 9.06 -34.82
N ALA A 134 28.31 10.08 -35.12
CA ALA A 134 28.00 11.15 -34.16
C ALA A 134 27.24 10.61 -32.93
N LEU A 135 26.28 9.71 -33.13
CA LEU A 135 25.53 9.07 -32.04
C LEU A 135 26.41 8.11 -31.23
N ALA A 136 27.35 7.41 -31.88
CA ALA A 136 28.33 6.57 -31.19
C ALA A 136 29.20 7.41 -30.24
N VAL A 137 29.78 8.52 -30.71
CA VAL A 137 30.59 9.43 -29.88
C VAL A 137 29.74 10.05 -28.76
N ALA A 138 28.52 10.52 -29.09
CA ALA A 138 27.61 11.09 -28.10
C ALA A 138 27.22 10.07 -27.01
N THR A 139 27.08 8.79 -27.36
CA THR A 139 26.81 7.72 -26.39
C THR A 139 27.97 7.49 -25.43
N LEU A 140 29.22 7.54 -25.92
CA LEU A 140 30.41 7.45 -25.07
C LEU A 140 30.53 8.64 -24.11
N LEU A 141 30.27 9.86 -24.61
CA LEU A 141 30.24 11.06 -23.77
C LEU A 141 29.14 10.95 -22.71
N TYR A 142 27.96 10.47 -23.09
CA TYR A 142 26.86 10.22 -22.17
C TYR A 142 27.22 9.19 -21.09
N ALA A 143 27.89 8.08 -21.46
CA ALA A 143 28.38 7.10 -20.49
C ALA A 143 29.35 7.73 -19.47
N ALA A 144 30.24 8.62 -19.93
CA ALA A 144 31.12 9.38 -19.05
C ALA A 144 30.36 10.34 -18.12
N VAL A 145 29.32 11.02 -18.63
CA VAL A 145 28.43 11.89 -17.83
C VAL A 145 27.71 11.09 -16.75
N ILE A 146 27.12 9.93 -17.08
CA ILE A 146 26.41 9.10 -16.09
C ILE A 146 27.37 8.58 -15.01
N TYR A 147 28.57 8.17 -15.40
CA TYR A 147 29.58 7.75 -14.42
C TYR A 147 30.05 8.91 -13.52
N GLY A 148 30.29 10.09 -14.11
CA GLY A 148 30.80 11.27 -13.41
C GLY A 148 29.78 12.01 -12.56
N ILE A 149 28.49 11.98 -12.91
CA ILE A 149 27.44 12.66 -12.15
C ILE A 149 27.09 11.92 -10.85
N LYS A 150 27.31 10.60 -10.81
CA LYS A 150 27.03 9.77 -9.64
C LYS A 150 27.68 10.30 -8.35
N PRO A 151 29.01 10.55 -8.28
CA PRO A 151 29.63 11.13 -7.08
C PRO A 151 29.14 12.55 -6.76
N VAL A 152 28.73 13.34 -7.77
CA VAL A 152 28.17 14.69 -7.56
C VAL A 152 26.82 14.59 -6.85
N ILE A 153 25.93 13.73 -7.34
CA ILE A 153 24.62 13.48 -6.73
C ILE A 153 24.81 12.98 -5.30
N ASN A 154 25.74 12.05 -5.08
CA ASN A 154 26.02 11.51 -3.74
C ASN A 154 26.49 12.59 -2.75
N ARG A 155 27.22 13.62 -3.21
CA ARG A 155 27.58 14.77 -2.36
C ARG A 155 26.36 15.62 -2.00
N ILE A 156 25.48 15.90 -2.96
CA ILE A 156 24.24 16.70 -2.76
C ILE A 156 23.29 16.03 -1.75
N THR A 157 23.32 14.70 -1.69
CA THR A 157 22.44 13.88 -0.84
C THR A 157 23.07 13.51 0.50
N GLY A 158 24.22 14.10 0.86
CA GLY A 158 24.87 13.86 2.14
C GLY A 158 25.52 12.48 2.26
N GLY A 159 26.04 11.94 1.15
CA GLY A 159 26.73 10.65 1.09
C GLY A 159 25.85 9.46 0.70
N LEU A 160 24.55 9.66 0.47
CA LEU A 160 23.62 8.59 0.06
C LEU A 160 23.71 8.33 -1.45
N ASP A 161 23.76 7.05 -1.85
CA ASP A 161 23.77 6.65 -3.28
C ASP A 161 22.37 6.78 -3.92
N ALA A 162 21.94 8.02 -4.18
CA ALA A 162 20.59 8.29 -4.67
C ALA A 162 20.34 7.75 -6.09
N MET A 163 21.39 7.63 -6.90
CA MET A 163 21.32 6.98 -8.21
C MET A 163 21.04 5.48 -8.07
N CYS A 164 21.76 4.80 -7.18
CA CYS A 164 21.50 3.40 -6.84
C CYS A 164 20.07 3.18 -6.35
N MET A 165 19.62 4.02 -5.41
CA MET A 165 18.26 3.94 -4.91
C MET A 165 17.27 4.11 -6.08
N PHE A 166 17.47 5.11 -6.95
CA PHE A 166 16.57 5.38 -8.08
C PHE A 166 16.46 4.17 -8.99
N SER A 167 17.62 3.59 -9.30
CA SER A 167 17.74 2.35 -10.04
C SER A 167 16.98 1.21 -9.38
N SER A 168 17.09 1.02 -8.06
CA SER A 168 16.34 -0.02 -7.32
C SER A 168 14.84 0.19 -7.41
N PHE A 169 14.37 1.45 -7.39
CA PHE A 169 12.96 1.77 -7.56
C PHE A 169 12.44 1.44 -8.97
N ILE A 170 13.24 1.70 -10.01
CA ILE A 170 12.92 1.32 -11.40
C ILE A 170 12.98 -0.20 -11.58
N TYR A 171 13.98 -0.87 -11.03
CA TYR A 171 14.11 -2.32 -11.11
C TYR A 171 12.92 -3.03 -10.47
N ALA A 172 12.40 -2.49 -9.38
CA ALA A 172 11.27 -3.08 -8.69
C ALA A 172 9.99 -3.12 -9.56
N VAL A 173 9.85 -2.29 -10.61
CA VAL A 173 8.79 -2.43 -11.64
C VAL A 173 8.87 -3.76 -12.39
N PHE A 174 10.08 -4.29 -12.54
CA PHE A 174 10.38 -5.55 -13.22
C PHE A 174 10.56 -6.72 -12.25
N ALA A 175 10.52 -6.46 -10.95
CA ALA A 175 10.68 -7.45 -9.90
C ALA A 175 9.36 -8.23 -9.70
N GLU A 176 9.50 -9.48 -9.30
CA GLU A 176 8.39 -10.27 -8.76
C GLU A 176 8.22 -9.92 -7.27
N ASP A 177 7.06 -10.23 -6.70
CA ASP A 177 6.73 -9.83 -5.33
C ASP A 177 7.74 -10.36 -4.31
N ASP A 178 8.28 -11.56 -4.54
CA ASP A 178 9.30 -12.20 -3.70
C ASP A 178 10.56 -11.35 -3.52
N VAL A 179 11.05 -10.73 -4.60
CA VAL A 179 12.23 -9.87 -4.57
C VAL A 179 11.95 -8.57 -3.82
N ILE A 180 10.75 -8.04 -3.94
CA ILE A 180 10.36 -6.82 -3.21
C ILE A 180 10.21 -7.15 -1.72
N GLU A 181 9.64 -8.30 -1.38
CA GLU A 181 9.56 -8.80 -0.01
C GLU A 181 10.93 -9.07 0.60
N ASP A 182 11.88 -9.63 -0.15
CA ASP A 182 13.26 -9.82 0.32
C ASP A 182 13.94 -8.47 0.62
N ALA A 183 13.76 -7.46 -0.25
CA ALA A 183 14.27 -6.12 0.00
C ALA A 183 13.63 -5.46 1.23
N PHE A 184 12.32 -5.64 1.45
CA PHE A 184 11.67 -5.18 2.67
C PHE A 184 12.10 -5.97 3.90
N ARG A 185 12.41 -7.26 3.77
CA ARG A 185 12.94 -8.09 4.86
C ARG A 185 14.32 -7.63 5.33
N GLU A 186 15.18 -7.18 4.41
CA GLU A 186 16.47 -6.57 4.77
C GLU A 186 16.34 -5.25 5.54
N LEU A 187 15.25 -4.50 5.29
CA LEU A 187 14.93 -3.27 6.01
C LEU A 187 14.17 -3.53 7.30
N GLY A 188 13.48 -4.66 7.37
CA GLY A 188 12.57 -5.03 8.43
C GLY A 188 13.27 -5.52 9.69
N THR A 189 12.46 -5.72 10.71
CA THR A 189 12.86 -6.25 12.00
C THR A 189 11.76 -7.15 12.56
N VAL A 190 12.13 -8.09 13.41
CA VAL A 190 11.16 -8.97 14.07
C VAL A 190 10.63 -8.24 15.29
N GLU A 191 9.32 -8.01 15.34
CA GLU A 191 8.67 -7.38 16.49
C GLU A 191 7.54 -8.27 17.01
N ARG A 192 7.26 -8.14 18.31
CA ARG A 192 6.06 -8.67 18.93
C ARG A 192 4.99 -7.58 18.88
N VAL A 193 3.89 -7.88 18.20
CA VAL A 193 2.81 -6.93 17.94
C VAL A 193 1.51 -7.49 18.51
N PRO A 194 0.72 -6.68 19.24
CA PRO A 194 -0.49 -7.15 19.86
C PRO A 194 -1.63 -7.33 18.84
N LEU A 195 -2.45 -8.35 19.09
CA LEU A 195 -3.75 -8.56 18.47
C LEU A 195 -4.79 -8.77 19.58
N HIS A 196 -5.96 -8.18 19.42
CA HIS A 196 -7.08 -8.34 20.33
C HIS A 196 -8.21 -9.05 19.59
N LEU A 197 -8.55 -10.25 20.05
CA LEU A 197 -9.59 -11.08 19.44
C LEU A 197 -10.82 -11.09 20.34
N TYR A 198 -11.99 -10.87 19.75
CA TYR A 198 -13.29 -11.04 20.40
C TYR A 198 -14.11 -12.05 19.60
N VAL A 199 -14.66 -13.05 20.27
CA VAL A 199 -15.61 -14.01 19.68
C VAL A 199 -16.98 -13.75 20.29
N ILE A 200 -17.89 -13.21 19.48
CA ILE A 200 -19.24 -12.81 19.88
C ILE A 200 -20.23 -13.90 19.43
N GLY A 201 -20.96 -14.47 20.39
CA GLY A 201 -22.03 -15.43 20.12
C GLY A 201 -21.59 -16.69 19.37
N LYS A 202 -20.30 -17.06 19.45
CA LYS A 202 -19.65 -18.16 18.68
C LYS A 202 -19.81 -18.04 17.15
N ARG A 203 -20.14 -16.86 16.63
CA ARG A 203 -20.48 -16.65 15.21
C ARG A 203 -19.68 -15.54 14.56
N HIS A 204 -19.24 -14.56 15.34
CA HIS A 204 -18.55 -13.39 14.81
C HIS A 204 -17.22 -13.19 15.52
N VAL A 205 -16.18 -12.91 14.74
CA VAL A 205 -14.83 -12.60 15.21
C VAL A 205 -14.53 -11.15 14.90
N VAL A 206 -14.23 -10.36 15.93
CA VAL A 206 -13.64 -9.02 15.77
C VAL A 206 -12.16 -9.12 16.10
N VAL A 207 -11.31 -8.67 15.19
CA VAL A 207 -9.86 -8.52 15.42
C VAL A 207 -9.52 -7.04 15.41
N VAL A 208 -8.95 -6.55 16.51
CA VAL A 208 -8.23 -5.26 16.54
C VAL A 208 -6.74 -5.57 16.43
N SER A 209 -6.07 -4.98 15.45
CA SER A 209 -4.69 -5.31 15.10
C SER A 209 -3.80 -4.09 15.04
N ASP A 210 -2.70 -4.11 15.81
CA ASP A 210 -1.61 -3.14 15.68
C ASP A 210 -0.69 -3.48 14.50
N PHE A 211 -0.83 -4.64 13.86
CA PHE A 211 -0.25 -4.81 12.53
C PHE A 211 -1.02 -3.94 11.55
N HIS A 212 -0.28 -3.09 10.86
CA HIS A 212 -0.81 -2.19 9.85
C HIS A 212 -0.99 -2.96 8.53
N PRO A 213 -2.17 -2.94 7.88
CA PRO A 213 -2.45 -3.68 6.66
C PRO A 213 -1.89 -2.97 5.41
N GLY A 214 -0.58 -2.71 5.45
CA GLY A 214 0.25 -2.15 4.40
C GLY A 214 1.48 -3.02 4.10
N PRO A 215 2.38 -2.59 3.22
CA PRO A 215 2.37 -1.28 2.57
C PRO A 215 1.56 -1.25 1.26
N PHE A 216 1.53 -2.34 0.48
CA PHE A 216 1.04 -2.28 -0.92
C PHE A 216 0.43 -3.59 -1.46
N ARG A 217 -0.84 -3.55 -1.88
CA ARG A 217 -1.49 -4.60 -2.69
C ARG A 217 -1.23 -6.02 -2.17
N HIS A 218 -0.52 -6.83 -2.95
CA HIS A 218 -0.14 -8.21 -2.72
C HIS A 218 1.20 -8.40 -2.02
N ILE A 219 1.93 -7.32 -1.72
CA ILE A 219 3.26 -7.39 -1.11
C ILE A 219 3.10 -7.26 0.41
N GLY A 220 3.63 -8.24 1.15
CA GLY A 220 3.57 -8.24 2.61
C GLY A 220 2.14 -8.11 3.14
N GLY A 221 1.96 -7.20 4.10
CA GLY A 221 0.70 -7.00 4.82
C GLY A 221 -0.43 -6.35 4.03
N GLY A 222 -0.23 -5.96 2.77
CA GLY A 222 -1.30 -5.39 1.94
C GLY A 222 -2.51 -6.34 1.74
N MET A 223 -2.31 -7.65 1.90
CA MET A 223 -3.36 -8.69 1.85
C MET A 223 -3.79 -9.20 3.23
N LEU A 224 -3.31 -8.60 4.32
CA LEU A 224 -3.56 -9.09 5.69
C LEU A 224 -5.06 -9.24 5.96
N VAL A 225 -5.85 -8.22 5.65
CA VAL A 225 -7.30 -8.21 5.88
C VAL A 225 -8.01 -9.25 5.00
N ASP A 226 -7.67 -9.30 3.70
CA ASP A 226 -8.24 -10.26 2.74
C ASP A 226 -7.98 -11.72 3.17
N ILE A 227 -6.75 -12.02 3.61
CA ILE A 227 -6.35 -13.36 4.03
C ILE A 227 -7.01 -13.72 5.37
N LEU A 228 -6.99 -12.82 6.36
CA LEU A 228 -7.68 -13.05 7.64
C LEU A 228 -9.17 -13.28 7.42
N ASN A 229 -9.83 -12.44 6.62
CA ASN A 229 -11.25 -12.59 6.30
C ASN A 229 -11.54 -13.97 5.73
N ARG A 230 -10.81 -14.36 4.68
CA ARG A 230 -11.00 -15.65 4.01
C ARG A 230 -10.75 -16.83 4.95
N GLU A 231 -9.66 -16.81 5.71
CA GLU A 231 -9.28 -17.94 6.56
C GLU A 231 -10.19 -18.06 7.80
N VAL A 232 -10.67 -16.95 8.37
CA VAL A 232 -11.64 -16.96 9.47
C VAL A 232 -13.03 -17.39 8.98
N GLU A 233 -13.46 -16.95 7.80
CA GLU A 233 -14.74 -17.39 7.20
C GLU A 233 -14.75 -18.88 6.85
N LYS A 234 -13.62 -19.45 6.42
CA LYS A 234 -13.46 -20.90 6.24
C LYS A 234 -13.67 -21.69 7.53
N LEU A 235 -13.43 -21.09 8.69
CA LEU A 235 -13.70 -21.70 10.00
C LEU A 235 -15.17 -21.57 10.43
N GLY A 236 -16.02 -20.94 9.61
CA GLY A 236 -17.45 -20.78 9.87
C GLY A 236 -17.83 -19.52 10.66
N PHE A 237 -16.87 -18.62 10.89
CA PHE A 237 -17.13 -17.33 11.54
C PHE A 237 -17.37 -16.22 10.53
N THR A 238 -18.19 -15.24 10.88
CA THR A 238 -18.16 -13.94 10.23
C THR A 238 -17.03 -13.09 10.83
N PHE A 239 -16.46 -12.18 10.05
CA PHE A 239 -15.22 -11.48 10.42
C PHE A 239 -15.34 -9.96 10.29
N THR A 240 -14.80 -9.23 11.27
CA THR A 240 -14.55 -7.79 11.25
C THR A 240 -13.11 -7.51 11.68
N PHE A 241 -12.41 -6.67 10.92
CA PHE A 241 -11.09 -6.18 11.24
C PHE A 241 -11.17 -4.71 11.65
N LEU A 242 -10.39 -4.32 12.66
CA LEU A 242 -10.23 -2.94 13.11
C LEU A 242 -8.73 -2.64 13.18
N HIS A 243 -8.34 -1.50 12.61
CA HIS A 243 -6.97 -1.04 12.71
C HIS A 243 -6.70 -0.47 14.11
N GLY A 244 -5.65 -0.98 14.76
CA GLY A 244 -5.20 -0.59 16.09
C GLY A 244 -4.29 0.65 16.04
N VAL A 245 -3.21 0.63 16.81
CA VAL A 245 -2.20 1.70 16.80
C VAL A 245 -0.94 1.29 16.04
N GLY A 246 -0.19 2.28 15.59
CA GLY A 246 1.02 2.12 14.79
C GLY A 246 0.76 2.40 13.32
N SER A 247 1.74 3.02 12.69
CA SER A 247 1.73 3.29 11.26
C SER A 247 2.52 2.20 10.53
N HIS A 248 3.12 2.56 9.41
CA HIS A 248 3.87 1.66 8.54
C HIS A 248 5.11 1.02 9.16
N GLU A 249 5.58 1.46 10.33
CA GLU A 249 6.54 0.67 11.12
C GLU A 249 5.99 -0.71 11.50
N ARG A 250 4.67 -0.90 11.55
CA ARG A 250 4.00 -2.17 11.82
C ARG A 250 3.56 -2.92 10.56
N ASP A 251 3.97 -2.49 9.38
CA ASP A 251 3.68 -3.19 8.12
C ASP A 251 4.39 -4.55 8.09
N PRO A 252 3.67 -5.68 7.99
CA PRO A 252 4.28 -6.97 7.68
C PRO A 252 5.03 -6.91 6.35
N VAL A 253 6.28 -7.35 6.33
CA VAL A 253 7.15 -7.19 5.14
C VAL A 253 7.02 -8.33 4.12
N SER A 254 6.32 -9.41 4.46
CA SER A 254 6.21 -10.60 3.59
C SER A 254 4.93 -11.42 3.80
N GLN A 255 4.57 -12.22 2.80
CA GLN A 255 3.47 -13.21 2.93
C GLN A 255 3.73 -14.24 4.05
N HIS A 256 5.00 -14.54 4.34
CA HIS A 256 5.36 -15.41 5.46
C HIS A 256 5.00 -14.76 6.81
N ALA A 257 5.31 -13.48 7.00
CA ALA A 257 4.91 -12.73 8.19
C ALA A 257 3.38 -12.68 8.35
N VAL A 258 2.65 -12.43 7.26
CA VAL A 258 1.18 -12.49 7.26
C VAL A 258 0.67 -13.88 7.64
N SER A 259 1.30 -14.93 7.15
CA SER A 259 0.92 -16.31 7.48
C SER A 259 1.10 -16.62 8.98
N LYS A 260 2.16 -16.10 9.63
CA LYS A 260 2.33 -16.22 11.10
C LYS A 260 1.17 -15.57 11.85
N ILE A 261 0.77 -14.37 11.43
CA ILE A 261 -0.35 -13.61 12.02
C ILE A 261 -1.66 -14.38 11.88
N VAL A 262 -1.96 -14.85 10.67
CA VAL A 262 -3.19 -15.60 10.37
C VAL A 262 -3.25 -16.91 11.15
N ASN A 263 -2.14 -17.65 11.23
CA ASN A 263 -2.08 -18.88 12.00
C ASN A 263 -2.28 -18.64 13.50
N ALA A 264 -1.66 -17.59 14.06
CA ALA A 264 -1.88 -17.23 15.46
C ALA A 264 -3.36 -16.92 15.77
N VAL A 265 -4.06 -16.23 14.86
CA VAL A 265 -5.50 -16.00 14.98
C VAL A 265 -6.29 -17.31 14.93
N LYS A 266 -6.02 -18.17 13.94
CA LYS A 266 -6.71 -19.47 13.80
C LYS A 266 -6.52 -20.36 15.03
N ASP A 267 -5.30 -20.45 15.52
CA ASP A 267 -4.95 -21.24 16.70
C ASP A 267 -5.67 -20.68 17.93
N ALA A 268 -5.72 -19.36 18.09
CA ALA A 268 -6.46 -18.73 19.18
C ALA A 268 -7.96 -19.06 19.11
N LEU A 269 -8.58 -18.94 17.93
CA LEU A 269 -10.00 -19.22 17.72
C LEU A 269 -10.37 -20.67 18.06
N TYR A 270 -9.48 -21.63 17.82
CA TYR A 270 -9.71 -23.02 18.18
C TYR A 270 -10.01 -23.20 19.68
N TYR A 271 -9.35 -22.41 20.54
CA TYR A 271 -9.49 -22.47 21.99
C TYR A 271 -10.51 -21.48 22.58
N MET A 272 -10.99 -20.49 21.82
CA MET A 272 -11.92 -19.46 22.30
C MET A 272 -13.40 -19.89 22.26
N GLN A 273 -13.68 -21.11 22.72
CA GLN A 273 -15.03 -21.69 22.62
C GLN A 273 -15.98 -21.30 23.77
N ASP A 274 -15.42 -20.79 24.86
CA ASP A 274 -16.17 -20.42 26.07
C ASP A 274 -16.12 -18.90 26.28
N GLY A 275 -17.27 -18.25 26.07
CA GLY A 275 -17.47 -16.83 26.34
C GLY A 275 -18.14 -16.58 27.68
N ALA A 276 -17.89 -15.42 28.28
CA ALA A 276 -18.60 -14.95 29.46
C ALA A 276 -19.93 -14.27 29.06
N PRO A 277 -20.93 -14.18 29.97
CA PRO A 277 -22.09 -13.32 29.76
C PRO A 277 -21.66 -11.90 29.38
N ALA A 278 -22.39 -11.27 28.46
CA ALA A 278 -22.04 -9.95 27.96
C ALA A 278 -22.08 -8.91 29.07
N SER A 279 -21.04 -8.09 29.16
CA SER A 279 -20.97 -6.93 30.05
C SER A 279 -20.29 -5.75 29.34
N GLY A 280 -20.65 -4.53 29.72
CA GLY A 280 -20.12 -3.35 29.07
C GLY A 280 -20.39 -2.07 29.83
N VAL A 281 -20.01 -0.96 29.20
CA VAL A 281 -20.33 0.40 29.61
C VAL A 281 -21.12 1.07 28.50
N ALA A 282 -21.83 2.14 28.87
CA ALA A 282 -22.62 2.92 27.92
C ALA A 282 -21.75 3.47 26.78
N PRO A 283 -22.20 3.34 25.51
CA PRO A 283 -21.48 3.95 24.40
C PRO A 283 -21.42 5.46 24.62
N THR A 284 -20.23 6.04 24.49
CA THR A 284 -19.95 7.42 24.90
C THR A 284 -19.08 8.11 23.85
N LYS A 285 -19.46 9.32 23.47
CA LYS A 285 -18.72 10.17 22.54
C LYS A 285 -18.12 11.35 23.29
N VAL A 286 -16.82 11.53 23.17
CA VAL A 286 -16.06 12.63 23.76
C VAL A 286 -15.34 13.40 22.66
N VAL A 287 -15.39 14.73 22.70
CA VAL A 287 -14.68 15.59 21.75
C VAL A 287 -13.90 16.63 22.54
N ILE A 288 -12.59 16.63 22.39
CA ILE A 288 -11.68 17.58 23.04
C ILE A 288 -10.71 18.10 21.98
N GLY A 289 -10.79 19.40 21.70
CA GLY A 289 -10.05 20.03 20.62
C GLY A 289 -10.35 19.37 19.27
N ASP A 290 -9.31 18.82 18.63
CA ASP A 290 -9.43 18.14 17.34
C ASP A 290 -9.56 16.61 17.45
N VAL A 291 -9.51 16.06 18.67
CA VAL A 291 -9.68 14.63 18.93
C VAL A 291 -11.17 14.35 19.19
N LYS A 292 -11.72 13.39 18.46
CA LYS A 292 -13.02 12.79 18.73
C LYS A 292 -12.80 11.33 19.11
N LEU A 293 -13.29 10.93 20.27
CA LEU A 293 -13.13 9.58 20.80
C LEU A 293 -14.50 8.97 21.06
N VAL A 294 -14.71 7.74 20.59
CA VAL A 294 -15.93 6.97 20.86
C VAL A 294 -15.56 5.72 21.65
N GLY A 295 -16.08 5.63 22.88
CA GLY A 295 -16.02 4.44 23.72
C GLY A 295 -17.12 3.46 23.32
N PHE A 296 -16.76 2.20 23.07
CA PHE A 296 -17.67 1.17 22.57
C PHE A 296 -17.35 -0.20 23.19
N SER A 297 -18.29 -0.81 23.91
CA SER A 297 -18.09 -2.15 24.48
C SER A 297 -18.40 -3.25 23.47
N LEU A 298 -17.60 -4.32 23.46
CA LEU A 298 -17.87 -5.54 22.68
C LEU A 298 -18.45 -6.66 23.55
N GLY A 299 -19.02 -6.36 24.71
CA GLY A 299 -19.59 -7.34 25.64
C GLY A 299 -18.57 -8.00 26.59
N THR A 300 -17.32 -7.54 26.58
CA THR A 300 -16.30 -7.90 27.58
C THR A 300 -15.21 -6.83 27.60
N LEU A 301 -14.30 -6.89 28.58
CA LEU A 301 -13.08 -6.09 28.62
C LEU A 301 -11.98 -6.71 27.74
N PRO A 302 -11.10 -5.89 27.13
CA PRO A 302 -11.18 -4.43 27.09
C PRO A 302 -12.27 -3.94 26.13
N HIS A 303 -12.70 -2.69 26.31
CA HIS A 303 -13.61 -2.00 25.39
C HIS A 303 -12.83 -1.30 24.28
N LEU A 304 -13.50 -0.81 23.25
CA LEU A 304 -12.87 -0.05 22.17
C LEU A 304 -12.89 1.44 22.48
N ALA A 305 -11.78 2.12 22.22
CA ALA A 305 -11.69 3.56 22.13
C ALA A 305 -11.36 3.93 20.68
N VAL A 306 -12.41 4.18 19.90
CA VAL A 306 -12.31 4.49 18.47
C VAL A 306 -11.94 5.96 18.31
N VAL A 307 -10.69 6.20 17.89
CA VAL A 307 -10.09 7.52 17.75
C VAL A 307 -10.34 8.07 16.35
N SER A 308 -10.86 9.28 16.28
CA SER A 308 -11.09 10.00 15.04
C SER A 308 -10.78 11.50 15.22
N ARG A 309 -10.95 12.31 14.16
CA ARG A 309 -10.54 13.72 14.12
C ARG A 309 -11.69 14.63 13.67
N VAL A 310 -11.78 15.82 14.26
CA VAL A 310 -12.86 16.78 13.99
C VAL A 310 -12.59 17.66 12.77
N ASN A 311 -11.33 18.03 12.52
CA ASN A 311 -10.86 18.92 11.44
C ASN A 311 -9.69 18.32 10.65
N SER A 312 -8.74 17.67 11.32
CA SER A 312 -7.60 17.02 10.65
C SER A 312 -7.99 15.68 10.03
N ALA A 313 -7.14 15.15 9.14
CA ALA A 313 -7.31 13.80 8.63
C ALA A 313 -7.00 12.76 9.72
N THR A 314 -7.72 11.64 9.70
CA THR A 314 -7.30 10.39 10.37
C THR A 314 -6.46 9.63 9.34
N ASP A 315 -5.20 9.35 9.70
CA ASP A 315 -4.26 8.64 8.82
C ASP A 315 -3.60 7.48 9.58
N ASP A 316 -3.09 7.73 10.78
CA ASP A 316 -2.58 6.68 11.68
C ASP A 316 -2.57 7.25 13.10
N ILE A 317 -2.62 6.40 14.13
CA ILE A 317 -2.18 6.73 15.49
C ILE A 317 -0.74 6.24 15.66
N PRO A 318 0.28 7.12 15.58
CA PRO A 318 1.67 6.69 15.67
C PRO A 318 2.00 6.04 17.01
N LEU A 319 2.94 5.09 17.03
CA LEU A 319 3.35 4.43 18.28
C LEU A 319 3.82 5.41 19.36
N TRP A 320 4.45 6.54 18.98
CA TRP A 320 4.89 7.54 19.95
C TRP A 320 3.73 8.28 20.65
N VAL A 321 2.56 8.37 20.00
CA VAL A 321 1.32 8.89 20.58
C VAL A 321 0.73 7.83 21.51
N ALA A 322 0.57 6.60 21.01
CA ALA A 322 0.02 5.49 21.77
C ALA A 322 0.81 5.20 23.06
N ARG A 323 2.15 5.27 23.02
CA ARG A 323 3.03 5.09 24.19
C ARG A 323 2.87 6.18 25.26
N ARG A 324 2.28 7.33 24.93
CA ARG A 324 2.09 8.47 25.85
C ARG A 324 0.69 8.52 26.47
N VAL A 325 -0.22 7.64 26.04
CA VAL A 325 -1.58 7.57 26.56
C VAL A 325 -1.84 6.18 27.13
N GLU A 326 -2.47 6.13 28.30
CA GLU A 326 -2.86 4.87 28.93
C GLU A 326 -4.31 4.55 28.57
N GLY A 327 -4.52 3.52 27.75
CA GLY A 327 -5.87 3.09 27.37
C GLY A 327 -6.66 2.47 28.53
N GLY A 328 -5.96 1.88 29.50
CA GLY A 328 -6.58 1.25 30.67
C GLY A 328 -7.51 0.10 30.27
N MET A 329 -8.80 0.28 30.51
CA MET A 329 -9.84 -0.68 30.11
C MET A 329 -10.17 -0.64 28.61
N TYR A 330 -9.52 0.23 27.84
CA TYR A 330 -9.77 0.42 26.42
C TYR A 330 -8.57 0.02 25.55
N VAL A 331 -8.85 -0.65 24.44
CA VAL A 331 -7.94 -0.78 23.30
C VAL A 331 -8.19 0.39 22.34
N LEU A 332 -7.11 1.06 21.93
CA LEU A 332 -7.20 2.14 20.95
C LEU A 332 -7.43 1.54 19.56
N VAL A 333 -8.36 2.15 18.83
CA VAL A 333 -8.68 1.79 17.45
C VAL A 333 -8.54 3.05 16.62
N ASP A 334 -7.73 3.05 15.58
CA ASP A 334 -7.78 4.12 14.60
C ASP A 334 -9.03 3.95 13.73
N ALA A 335 -9.90 4.95 13.74
CA ALA A 335 -11.08 4.92 12.91
C ALA A 335 -10.73 4.99 11.43
N GLN A 336 -9.65 5.68 11.06
CA GLN A 336 -9.25 5.86 9.67
C GLN A 336 -10.42 6.21 8.74
N ASN A 337 -11.15 7.24 9.12
CA ASN A 337 -12.48 7.57 8.58
C ASN A 337 -12.57 9.00 8.01
N ARG A 338 -11.43 9.65 7.82
CA ARG A 338 -11.35 11.00 7.27
C ARG A 338 -10.06 11.26 6.52
N PHE A 339 -10.19 11.43 5.21
CA PHE A 339 -9.03 11.61 4.33
C PHE A 339 -8.60 13.08 4.18
N ASP A 340 -9.54 14.03 4.30
CA ASP A 340 -9.28 15.46 4.11
C ASP A 340 -8.63 16.10 5.34
N GLY A 341 -7.64 16.96 5.11
CA GLY A 341 -6.98 17.73 6.17
C GLY A 341 -5.48 17.44 6.30
N VAL A 342 -4.87 18.07 7.31
CA VAL A 342 -3.44 17.91 7.60
C VAL A 342 -3.25 16.61 8.38
N VAL A 343 -2.34 15.75 7.91
CA VAL A 343 -1.90 14.57 8.65
C VAL A 343 -0.80 15.00 9.63
N ARG A 344 -1.16 15.24 10.90
CA ARG A 344 -0.19 15.57 11.96
C ARG A 344 -0.78 15.40 13.35
N TRP A 345 -0.01 14.75 14.22
CA TRP A 345 -0.19 14.75 15.67
C TRP A 345 0.72 15.80 16.33
N ARG A 346 0.15 16.64 17.19
CA ARG A 346 0.88 17.61 18.05
C ARG A 346 0.78 17.17 19.51
N GLU A 347 1.64 17.70 20.37
CA GLU A 347 1.58 17.42 21.82
C GLU A 347 0.18 17.71 22.42
N ALA A 348 -0.43 18.85 22.05
CA ALA A 348 -1.80 19.16 22.47
C ALA A 348 -2.84 18.11 22.03
N ASP A 349 -2.62 17.43 20.88
CA ASP A 349 -3.50 16.35 20.44
C ASP A 349 -3.34 15.10 21.32
N VAL A 350 -2.14 14.83 21.82
CA VAL A 350 -1.86 13.72 22.75
C VAL A 350 -2.50 13.99 24.10
N GLU A 351 -2.40 15.22 24.60
CA GLU A 351 -3.04 15.66 25.85
C GLU A 351 -4.57 15.54 25.76
N ASN A 352 -5.16 16.05 24.67
CA ASN A 352 -6.60 15.93 24.40
C ASN A 352 -7.05 14.46 24.33
N LEU A 353 -6.25 13.58 23.71
CA LEU A 353 -6.55 12.14 23.66
C LEU A 353 -6.51 11.51 25.05
N ALA A 354 -5.50 11.82 25.86
CA ALA A 354 -5.40 11.32 27.23
C ALA A 354 -6.59 11.77 28.10
N GLU A 355 -7.00 13.04 27.98
CA GLU A 355 -8.17 13.58 28.67
C GLU A 355 -9.47 12.92 28.19
N ALA A 356 -9.62 12.70 26.88
CA ALA A 356 -10.79 12.03 26.33
C ALA A 356 -10.89 10.57 26.79
N ILE A 357 -9.77 9.86 26.90
CA ILE A 357 -9.73 8.49 27.45
C ILE A 357 -10.15 8.49 28.92
N LYS A 358 -9.69 9.45 29.73
CA LYS A 358 -10.15 9.58 31.13
C LYS A 358 -11.66 9.78 31.20
N ALA A 359 -12.22 10.65 30.35
CA ALA A 359 -13.67 10.85 30.29
C ALA A 359 -14.44 9.57 29.90
N LEU A 360 -13.87 8.69 29.07
CA LEU A 360 -14.48 7.38 28.79
C LEU A 360 -14.49 6.44 30.00
N HIS A 361 -13.58 6.57 30.95
CA HIS A 361 -13.58 5.74 32.16
C HIS A 361 -14.76 6.07 33.08
N GLU A 362 -15.37 7.25 32.92
CA GLU A 362 -16.57 7.66 33.65
C GLU A 362 -17.88 7.14 33.03
N ALA A 363 -17.80 6.37 31.92
CA ALA A 363 -18.98 5.80 31.29
C ALA A 363 -19.65 4.77 32.22
N PRO A 364 -20.97 4.88 32.47
CA PRO A 364 -21.66 4.00 33.41
C PRO A 364 -21.67 2.55 32.93
N HIS A 365 -21.50 1.62 33.87
CA HIS A 365 -21.69 0.18 33.63
C HIS A 365 -23.13 -0.15 33.29
N CYS A 366 -23.32 -1.11 32.39
CA CYS A 366 -24.64 -1.57 31.98
C CYS A 366 -25.19 -2.62 32.94
N GLY A 367 -26.42 -2.45 33.42
CA GLY A 367 -27.17 -3.50 34.10
C GLY A 367 -27.62 -4.60 33.13
N ALA A 368 -28.04 -4.21 31.92
CA ALA A 368 -28.34 -5.10 30.80
C ALA A 368 -27.55 -4.66 29.56
N PHE A 369 -26.81 -5.59 28.97
CA PHE A 369 -26.03 -5.38 27.75
C PHE A 369 -26.40 -6.38 26.67
N GLU A 370 -26.72 -5.87 25.48
CA GLU A 370 -26.93 -6.69 24.29
C GLU A 370 -26.02 -6.22 23.16
N ILE A 371 -25.62 -7.17 22.33
CA ILE A 371 -24.79 -6.93 21.16
C ILE A 371 -25.36 -7.68 19.97
N GLY A 372 -25.26 -7.09 18.79
CA GLY A 372 -25.69 -7.67 17.52
C GLY A 372 -24.66 -7.33 16.46
N VAL A 373 -24.39 -8.27 15.56
CA VAL A 373 -23.40 -8.09 14.51
C VAL A 373 -23.96 -8.53 13.17
N GLY A 374 -23.81 -7.66 12.17
CA GLY A 374 -24.20 -7.92 10.80
C GLY A 374 -23.07 -7.65 9.83
N LYS A 375 -23.07 -8.37 8.71
CA LYS A 375 -22.09 -8.22 7.64
C LYS A 375 -22.78 -8.26 6.29
N ALA A 376 -22.33 -7.43 5.36
CA ALA A 376 -22.84 -7.39 4.00
C ALA A 376 -21.69 -7.25 2.99
N SER A 377 -21.74 -8.07 1.93
CA SER A 377 -20.82 -7.95 0.79
C SER A 377 -21.13 -6.71 -0.05
N ALA A 378 -20.07 -6.05 -0.53
CA ALA A 378 -20.11 -4.95 -1.47
C ALA A 378 -19.75 -5.37 -2.92
N GLU A 379 -19.51 -6.66 -3.19
CA GLU A 379 -19.00 -7.15 -4.48
C GLU A 379 -19.88 -6.73 -5.68
N HIS A 380 -21.20 -6.79 -5.56
CA HIS A 380 -22.15 -6.32 -6.57
C HIS A 380 -22.09 -4.80 -6.90
N ILE A 381 -21.54 -3.96 -6.01
CA ILE A 381 -21.35 -2.52 -6.27
C ILE A 381 -19.90 -2.18 -6.64
N ASP A 382 -18.96 -2.99 -6.18
CA ASP A 382 -17.52 -2.84 -6.45
C ASP A 382 -16.86 -4.23 -6.71
N PRO A 383 -17.06 -4.83 -7.90
CA PRO A 383 -16.58 -6.18 -8.18
C PRO A 383 -15.05 -6.32 -8.16
N LEU A 384 -14.33 -5.21 -8.34
CA LEU A 384 -12.88 -5.16 -8.29
C LEU A 384 -12.35 -4.82 -6.88
N GLY A 385 -13.24 -4.42 -5.97
CA GLY A 385 -12.94 -3.97 -4.61
C GLY A 385 -11.94 -2.82 -4.56
N LEU A 386 -12.10 -1.82 -5.43
CA LEU A 386 -11.19 -0.68 -5.52
C LEU A 386 -11.37 0.31 -4.37
N GLU A 387 -12.59 0.40 -3.82
CA GLU A 387 -12.94 1.26 -2.68
C GLU A 387 -13.39 0.41 -1.48
N ILE A 388 -14.15 -0.67 -1.69
CA ILE A 388 -14.57 -1.59 -0.63
C ILE A 388 -14.09 -3.00 -0.94
N GLY A 389 -13.23 -3.55 -0.09
CA GLY A 389 -12.64 -4.87 -0.21
C GLY A 389 -13.61 -6.03 0.05
N PRO A 390 -13.14 -7.29 -0.10
CA PRO A 390 -13.96 -8.49 -0.04
C PRO A 390 -14.60 -8.73 1.33
N ALA A 391 -14.03 -8.21 2.41
CA ALA A 391 -14.66 -8.30 3.72
C ALA A 391 -15.89 -7.38 3.83
N GLY A 392 -16.10 -6.47 2.88
CA GLY A 392 -17.34 -5.71 2.73
C GLY A 392 -17.59 -4.72 3.87
N VAL A 393 -18.81 -4.72 4.38
CA VAL A 393 -19.24 -3.83 5.48
C VAL A 393 -19.73 -4.64 6.66
N SER A 394 -19.17 -4.38 7.83
CA SER A 394 -19.66 -4.91 9.11
C SER A 394 -20.38 -3.80 9.89
N ALA A 395 -21.41 -4.18 10.64
CA ALA A 395 -22.10 -3.31 11.58
C ALA A 395 -22.20 -4.02 12.93
N ILE A 396 -21.79 -3.33 13.99
CA ILE A 396 -21.90 -3.79 15.38
C ILE A 396 -22.85 -2.84 16.09
N ALA A 397 -24.01 -3.37 16.50
CA ALA A 397 -25.01 -2.64 17.26
C ALA A 397 -24.96 -3.10 18.72
N VAL A 398 -25.02 -2.17 19.67
CA VAL A 398 -25.06 -2.48 21.10
C VAL A 398 -26.19 -1.73 21.78
N THR A 399 -26.72 -2.32 22.85
CA THR A 399 -27.63 -1.66 23.79
C THR A 399 -27.07 -1.79 25.21
N CYS A 400 -27.12 -0.70 25.96
CA CYS A 400 -26.70 -0.62 27.35
C CYS A 400 -27.78 0.15 28.12
N ASP A 401 -28.62 -0.56 28.86
CA ASP A 401 -29.77 0.02 29.59
C ASP A 401 -30.62 0.97 28.72
N GLY A 402 -30.85 0.57 27.47
CA GLY A 402 -31.63 1.33 26.48
C GLY A 402 -30.82 2.34 25.66
N ARG A 403 -29.60 2.72 26.07
CA ARG A 403 -28.70 3.54 25.24
C ARG A 403 -28.09 2.70 24.12
N ARG A 404 -28.18 3.18 22.88
CA ARG A 404 -27.82 2.45 21.67
C ARG A 404 -26.54 2.98 21.03
N GLY A 405 -25.62 2.09 20.70
CA GLY A 405 -24.40 2.38 19.95
C GLY A 405 -24.37 1.64 18.62
N LEU A 406 -23.85 2.29 17.57
CA LEU A 406 -23.58 1.66 16.27
C LEU A 406 -22.15 1.95 15.82
N LEU A 407 -21.38 0.91 15.55
CA LEU A 407 -20.09 0.97 14.87
C LEU A 407 -20.21 0.34 13.49
N ILE A 408 -19.92 1.11 12.43
CA ILE A 408 -19.90 0.63 11.05
C ILE A 408 -18.45 0.53 10.61
N VAL A 409 -18.05 -0.61 10.06
CA VAL A 409 -16.67 -0.86 9.64
C VAL A 409 -16.66 -1.21 8.15
N PHE A 410 -15.96 -0.41 7.36
CA PHE A 410 -15.72 -0.70 5.95
C PHE A 410 -14.38 -1.41 5.79
N ASP A 411 -14.37 -2.49 5.02
CA ASP A 411 -13.12 -3.00 4.45
C ASP A 411 -12.63 -2.04 3.38
N GLY A 412 -11.83 -1.05 3.76
CA GLY A 412 -11.38 0.02 2.87
C GLY A 412 -10.25 0.83 3.50
N ASN A 413 -9.65 1.73 2.72
CA ASN A 413 -8.68 2.69 3.22
C ASN A 413 -9.30 4.08 3.20
N ASN A 414 -9.60 4.59 4.38
CA ASN A 414 -10.18 5.91 4.57
C ASN A 414 -11.60 6.07 3.96
N LEU A 415 -12.25 7.19 4.28
CA LEU A 415 -13.65 7.42 3.93
C LEU A 415 -13.86 8.85 3.41
N ASP A 416 -14.72 8.97 2.39
CA ASP A 416 -15.18 10.28 1.92
C ASP A 416 -15.98 11.01 3.01
N ARG A 417 -15.66 12.28 3.21
CA ARG A 417 -16.24 13.08 4.28
C ARG A 417 -17.76 13.23 4.16
N LYS A 418 -18.29 13.38 2.95
CA LYS A 418 -19.74 13.56 2.75
C LYS A 418 -20.48 12.27 3.07
N LEU A 419 -19.91 11.12 2.68
CA LEU A 419 -20.45 9.81 3.04
C LEU A 419 -20.43 9.60 4.55
N TYR A 420 -19.35 9.98 5.25
CA TYR A 420 -19.28 9.95 6.71
C TYR A 420 -20.44 10.75 7.34
N ASP A 421 -20.60 12.02 6.94
CA ASP A 421 -21.63 12.90 7.48
C ASP A 421 -23.05 12.37 7.18
N GLU A 422 -23.27 11.79 6.00
CA GLU A 422 -24.54 11.16 5.62
C GLU A 422 -24.86 9.93 6.47
N LEU A 423 -23.88 9.06 6.73
CA LEU A 423 -24.03 7.87 7.58
C LEU A 423 -24.36 8.26 9.03
N VAL A 424 -23.59 9.17 9.63
CA VAL A 424 -23.85 9.65 11.00
C VAL A 424 -25.25 10.25 11.10
N LYS A 425 -25.64 11.09 10.13
CA LYS A 425 -26.99 11.69 10.09
C LYS A 425 -28.08 10.63 9.96
N ARG A 426 -27.91 9.63 9.09
CA ARG A 426 -28.91 8.59 8.81
C ARG A 426 -29.19 7.72 10.04
N TYR A 427 -28.14 7.33 10.77
CA TYR A 427 -28.29 6.42 11.92
C TYR A 427 -28.42 7.15 13.26
N GLY A 428 -28.05 8.43 13.35
CA GLY A 428 -28.13 9.22 14.58
C GLY A 428 -29.54 9.47 15.12
N SER A 429 -30.59 9.21 14.35
CA SER A 429 -31.97 9.22 14.86
C SER A 429 -32.39 7.91 15.55
N ARG A 430 -31.60 6.84 15.39
CA ARG A 430 -31.86 5.50 15.95
C ARG A 430 -30.83 5.06 16.99
N TYR A 431 -29.66 5.69 16.98
CA TYR A 431 -28.54 5.37 17.84
C TYR A 431 -28.01 6.65 18.49
N ASP A 432 -27.77 6.61 19.80
CA ASP A 432 -27.24 7.74 20.56
C ASP A 432 -25.79 8.04 20.17
N VAL A 433 -25.04 7.00 19.81
CA VAL A 433 -23.66 7.10 19.34
C VAL A 433 -23.51 6.29 18.06
N VAL A 434 -23.06 6.96 17.00
CA VAL A 434 -22.70 6.34 15.71
C VAL A 434 -21.26 6.71 15.40
N GLU A 435 -20.44 5.72 15.09
CA GLU A 435 -19.10 5.93 14.58
C GLU A 435 -18.83 5.01 13.39
N ILE A 436 -17.97 5.47 12.49
CA ILE A 436 -17.59 4.73 11.30
C ILE A 436 -16.08 4.55 11.33
N ALA A 437 -15.61 3.33 11.08
CA ALA A 437 -14.20 3.01 10.94
C ALA A 437 -13.92 2.34 9.60
N THR A 438 -12.65 2.30 9.20
CA THR A 438 -12.18 1.48 8.08
C THR A 438 -11.10 0.51 8.54
N THR A 439 -10.86 -0.54 7.76
CA THR A 439 -9.81 -1.53 8.02
C THR A 439 -8.41 -1.00 7.73
N ASP A 440 -8.32 0.16 7.10
CA ASP A 440 -7.12 0.75 6.49
C ASP A 440 -6.42 -0.14 5.46
N THR A 441 -7.15 -1.03 4.78
CA THR A 441 -6.53 -1.99 3.85
C THR A 441 -5.81 -1.32 2.68
N HIS A 442 -4.52 -1.59 2.48
CA HIS A 442 -3.74 -1.11 1.32
C HIS A 442 -3.85 -2.03 0.08
N ARG A 443 -4.84 -2.93 0.03
CA ARG A 443 -5.03 -3.88 -1.09
C ARG A 443 -5.12 -3.19 -2.46
N SER A 444 -5.71 -1.99 -2.49
CA SER A 444 -5.98 -1.21 -3.71
C SER A 444 -4.97 -0.08 -3.91
N THR A 445 -3.97 0.03 -3.04
CA THR A 445 -2.88 1.02 -3.17
C THR A 445 -2.08 0.71 -4.42
N GLY A 446 -2.07 1.62 -5.39
CA GLY A 446 -1.45 1.41 -6.68
C GLY A 446 -2.42 1.17 -7.83
N VAL A 447 -3.73 1.12 -7.57
CA VAL A 447 -4.74 0.88 -8.58
C VAL A 447 -5.48 2.17 -8.93
N GLY A 448 -5.19 2.71 -10.12
CA GLY A 448 -5.81 3.93 -10.67
C GLY A 448 -4.90 5.15 -10.69
N PHE A 449 -5.31 6.19 -11.43
CA PHE A 449 -4.61 7.48 -11.49
C PHE A 449 -5.08 8.40 -10.36
N GLY A 450 -4.17 9.06 -9.64
CA GLY A 450 -4.53 10.07 -8.63
C GLY A 450 -3.74 9.98 -7.34
N LYS A 451 -4.43 9.77 -6.21
CA LYS A 451 -3.92 9.90 -4.84
C LYS A 451 -3.04 8.73 -4.36
N GLY A 452 -2.93 7.65 -5.13
CA GLY A 452 -2.24 6.43 -4.73
C GLY A 452 -3.21 5.28 -4.44
N TYR A 453 -4.41 5.58 -3.93
CA TYR A 453 -5.53 4.65 -3.75
C TYR A 453 -6.86 5.43 -3.84
N ARG A 454 -8.01 4.75 -3.74
CA ARG A 454 -9.34 5.38 -3.67
C ARG A 454 -9.94 5.16 -2.28
N VAL A 455 -10.49 6.22 -1.70
CA VAL A 455 -11.21 6.14 -0.42
C VAL A 455 -12.62 5.61 -0.63
N VAL A 456 -13.22 5.05 0.41
CA VAL A 456 -14.62 4.58 0.36
C VAL A 456 -15.55 5.75 0.03
N GLY A 457 -16.30 5.63 -1.07
CA GLY A 457 -17.24 6.67 -1.51
C GLY A 457 -16.60 7.76 -2.37
N GLU A 458 -15.40 7.55 -2.91
CA GLU A 458 -14.78 8.51 -3.84
C GLU A 458 -15.46 8.49 -5.22
N ARG A 459 -15.77 7.30 -5.76
CA ARG A 459 -16.46 7.15 -7.05
C ARG A 459 -17.70 6.29 -6.96
N LEU A 460 -17.76 5.35 -6.02
CA LEU A 460 -18.99 4.60 -5.77
C LEU A 460 -20.09 5.55 -5.31
N SER A 461 -21.30 5.35 -5.85
CA SER A 461 -22.48 6.12 -5.44
C SER A 461 -22.74 5.93 -3.94
N HIS A 462 -22.84 7.04 -3.20
CA HIS A 462 -23.15 7.02 -1.77
C HIS A 462 -24.47 6.30 -1.49
N GLN A 463 -25.49 6.46 -2.35
CA GLN A 463 -26.75 5.74 -2.23
C GLN A 463 -26.56 4.21 -2.32
N ARG A 464 -25.75 3.72 -3.26
CA ARG A 464 -25.47 2.28 -3.37
C ARG A 464 -24.70 1.76 -2.17
N ILE A 465 -23.76 2.55 -1.64
CA ILE A 465 -23.04 2.19 -0.40
C ILE A 465 -24.02 2.11 0.77
N LEU A 466 -24.92 3.08 0.91
CA LEU A 466 -25.95 3.09 1.97
C LEU A 466 -26.85 1.85 1.92
N GLU A 467 -27.18 1.32 0.75
CA GLU A 467 -27.94 0.07 0.63
C GLU A 467 -27.17 -1.13 1.22
N VAL A 468 -25.85 -1.19 1.04
CA VAL A 468 -25.00 -2.23 1.64
C VAL A 468 -24.95 -2.06 3.15
N VAL A 469 -24.74 -0.84 3.63
CA VAL A 469 -24.71 -0.52 5.06
C VAL A 469 -26.04 -0.83 5.72
N ASP A 470 -27.18 -0.48 5.10
CA ASP A 470 -28.50 -0.80 5.61
C ASP A 470 -28.71 -2.31 5.78
N ARG A 471 -28.18 -3.14 4.87
CA ARG A 471 -28.21 -4.60 5.03
C ARG A 471 -27.38 -5.08 6.21
N ALA A 472 -26.16 -4.55 6.37
CA ALA A 472 -25.30 -4.89 7.51
C ALA A 472 -25.95 -4.47 8.83
N VAL A 473 -26.49 -3.24 8.91
CA VAL A 473 -27.16 -2.71 10.11
C VAL A 473 -28.42 -3.51 10.43
N LYS A 474 -29.26 -3.84 9.43
CA LYS A 474 -30.45 -4.69 9.66
C LYS A 474 -30.08 -6.06 10.19
N ALA A 475 -29.01 -6.68 9.69
CA ALA A 475 -28.53 -7.96 10.20
C ALA A 475 -27.97 -7.84 11.63
N ALA A 476 -27.32 -6.73 11.97
CA ALA A 476 -26.88 -6.44 13.33
C ALA A 476 -28.08 -6.28 14.28
N GLU A 477 -29.09 -5.51 13.89
CA GLU A 477 -30.32 -5.31 14.67
C GLU A 477 -31.09 -6.62 14.85
N ALA A 478 -31.20 -7.45 13.82
CA ALA A 478 -31.88 -8.75 13.89
C ALA A 478 -31.14 -9.78 14.76
N SER A 479 -29.85 -9.58 14.99
CA SER A 479 -29.02 -10.46 15.83
C SER A 479 -28.78 -9.91 17.23
N LEU A 480 -29.39 -8.77 17.59
CA LEU A 480 -29.20 -8.14 18.89
C LEU A 480 -29.69 -9.08 20.02
N GLY A 481 -28.84 -9.30 21.02
CA GLY A 481 -29.20 -10.05 22.22
C GLY A 481 -28.03 -10.20 23.20
N PRO A 482 -28.24 -10.86 24.34
CA PRO A 482 -27.23 -11.04 25.39
C PRO A 482 -26.24 -12.16 25.04
N HIS A 483 -25.51 -12.01 23.92
CA HIS A 483 -24.57 -13.03 23.45
C HIS A 483 -23.35 -13.14 24.35
N ARG A 484 -22.92 -14.37 24.63
CA ARG A 484 -21.65 -14.59 25.31
C ARG A 484 -20.48 -14.12 24.45
N VAL A 485 -19.48 -13.52 25.10
CA VAL A 485 -18.29 -12.99 24.43
C VAL A 485 -17.03 -13.56 25.07
N SER A 486 -16.12 -14.06 24.23
CA SER A 486 -14.77 -14.46 24.63
C SER A 486 -13.77 -13.42 24.14
N TYR A 487 -12.75 -13.11 24.95
CA TYR A 487 -11.67 -12.21 24.58
C TYR A 487 -10.32 -12.87 24.79
N ARG A 488 -9.38 -12.60 23.87
CA ARG A 488 -7.99 -13.00 24.00
C ARG A 488 -7.07 -11.93 23.41
N ARG A 489 -6.05 -11.56 24.18
CA ARG A 489 -4.88 -10.83 23.65
C ARG A 489 -3.84 -11.83 23.18
N LEU A 490 -3.31 -11.61 21.98
CA LEU A 490 -2.15 -12.31 21.45
C LEU A 490 -1.00 -11.32 21.29
N GLU A 491 0.22 -11.80 21.47
CA GLU A 491 1.45 -11.10 21.11
C GLU A 491 2.11 -11.93 20.03
N VAL A 492 1.98 -11.52 18.77
CA VAL A 492 2.47 -12.31 17.63
C VAL A 492 3.82 -11.76 17.20
N GLU A 493 4.79 -12.65 17.12
CA GLU A 493 6.12 -12.33 16.58
C GLU A 493 6.11 -12.47 15.06
N ALA A 494 6.34 -11.37 14.35
CA ALA A 494 6.42 -11.36 12.89
C ALA A 494 7.39 -10.29 12.38
N GLU A 495 7.90 -10.49 11.18
CA GLU A 495 8.74 -9.52 10.49
C GLU A 495 7.89 -8.32 10.03
N VAL A 496 8.18 -7.14 10.59
CA VAL A 496 7.59 -5.86 10.22
C VAL A 496 8.65 -4.91 9.70
N LEU A 497 8.25 -3.80 9.08
CA LEU A 497 9.21 -2.82 8.57
C LEU A 497 10.03 -2.17 9.69
N GLY A 498 9.44 -1.99 10.87
CA GLY A 498 10.05 -1.39 12.05
C GLY A 498 10.31 0.11 11.92
N GLU A 499 10.51 0.80 13.05
CA GLU A 499 10.72 2.25 13.07
C GLU A 499 11.95 2.66 12.23
N LEU A 500 13.04 1.90 12.32
CA LEU A 500 14.28 2.17 11.57
C LEU A 500 14.11 1.94 10.06
N GLY A 501 13.46 0.85 9.66
CA GLY A 501 13.16 0.57 8.25
C GLY A 501 12.27 1.65 7.66
N PHE A 502 11.22 2.04 8.39
CA PHE A 502 10.33 3.12 7.98
C PHE A 502 11.06 4.47 7.84
N GLN A 503 11.92 4.84 8.79
CA GLN A 503 12.73 6.06 8.70
C GLN A 503 13.68 6.05 7.49
N ARG A 504 14.26 4.89 7.15
CA ARG A 504 15.11 4.74 5.94
C ARG A 504 14.31 5.00 4.67
N ILE A 505 13.09 4.45 4.57
CA ILE A 505 12.18 4.73 3.44
C ILE A 505 11.81 6.22 3.39
N GLN A 506 11.44 6.83 4.50
CA GLN A 506 11.13 8.27 4.53
C GLN A 506 12.32 9.15 4.12
N ARG A 507 13.55 8.76 4.49
CA ARG A 507 14.77 9.43 4.05
C ARG A 507 14.98 9.28 2.55
N ALA A 508 14.76 8.08 2.00
CA ALA A 508 14.79 7.82 0.56
C ALA A 508 13.86 8.79 -0.19
N VAL A 509 12.60 8.87 0.24
CA VAL A 509 11.59 9.75 -0.38
C VAL A 509 12.01 11.22 -0.35
N ARG A 510 12.57 11.70 0.78
CA ARG A 510 13.06 13.08 0.90
C ARG A 510 14.22 13.36 -0.04
N VAL A 511 15.14 12.41 -0.19
CA VAL A 511 16.25 12.50 -1.14
C VAL A 511 15.72 12.62 -2.57
N TYR A 512 14.76 11.77 -2.97
CA TYR A 512 14.16 11.85 -4.30
C TYR A 512 13.42 13.15 -4.57
N LYS A 513 12.71 13.72 -3.59
CA LYS A 513 12.08 15.02 -3.77
C LYS A 513 13.10 16.13 -4.10
N ARG A 514 14.34 15.99 -3.63
CA ARG A 514 15.42 16.96 -3.85
C ARG A 514 16.16 16.74 -5.18
N VAL A 515 16.51 15.49 -5.51
CA VAL A 515 17.38 15.18 -6.67
C VAL A 515 16.70 14.39 -7.78
N GLY A 516 15.47 13.93 -7.59
CA GLY A 516 14.77 13.06 -8.55
C GLY A 516 14.58 13.71 -9.92
N ALA A 517 14.24 15.00 -9.98
CA ALA A 517 14.11 15.72 -11.25
C ALA A 517 15.44 15.79 -12.02
N LEU A 518 16.56 16.00 -11.31
CA LEU A 518 17.90 15.97 -11.89
C LEU A 518 18.24 14.57 -12.43
N ILE A 519 17.99 13.53 -11.63
CA ILE A 519 18.23 12.13 -12.01
C ILE A 519 17.43 11.77 -13.27
N VAL A 520 16.13 12.05 -13.29
CA VAL A 520 15.24 11.80 -14.45
C VAL A 520 15.69 12.60 -15.68
N SER A 521 16.07 13.86 -15.49
CA SER A 521 16.52 14.71 -16.60
C SER A 521 17.81 14.17 -17.22
N VAL A 522 18.76 13.74 -16.40
CA VAL A 522 20.04 13.23 -16.89
C VAL A 522 19.87 11.86 -17.53
N ILE A 523 19.04 10.98 -16.97
CA ILE A 523 18.87 9.60 -17.48
C ILE A 523 18.00 9.55 -18.75
N PHE A 524 16.94 10.35 -18.83
CA PHE A 524 15.94 10.21 -19.89
C PHE A 524 15.83 11.43 -20.81
N VAL A 525 15.87 12.65 -20.26
CA VAL A 525 15.68 13.86 -21.07
C VAL A 525 16.94 14.20 -21.87
N LEU A 526 18.12 14.09 -21.26
CA LEU A 526 19.38 14.40 -21.92
C LEU A 526 19.64 13.50 -23.15
N PRO A 527 19.51 12.15 -23.09
CA PRO A 527 19.59 11.31 -24.29
C PRO A 527 18.59 11.69 -25.37
N LEU A 528 17.34 11.96 -25.00
CA LEU A 528 16.29 12.35 -25.94
C LEU A 528 16.68 13.62 -26.71
N VAL A 529 17.16 14.65 -26.00
CA VAL A 529 17.61 15.93 -26.60
C VAL A 529 18.82 15.71 -27.50
N VAL A 530 19.83 14.97 -27.02
CA VAL A 530 21.06 14.69 -27.78
C VAL A 530 20.75 13.94 -29.08
N ILE A 531 19.91 12.92 -29.03
CA ILE A 531 19.53 12.13 -30.20
C ILE A 531 18.70 12.98 -31.16
N SER A 532 17.73 13.76 -30.66
CA SER A 532 16.87 14.60 -31.51
C SER A 532 17.66 15.64 -32.32
N LEU A 533 18.81 16.08 -31.80
CA LEU A 533 19.70 17.04 -32.46
C LEU A 533 20.69 16.39 -33.43
N LEU A 534 21.05 15.11 -33.22
CA LEU A 534 22.14 14.43 -33.94
C LEU A 534 21.68 13.34 -34.92
N ALA A 535 20.48 12.78 -34.72
CA ALA A 535 19.92 11.69 -35.53
C ALA A 535 19.07 12.18 -36.70
#